data_AF-A0A2S6TQJ4-F1
#
_entry.id   AF-A0A2S6TQJ4-F1
#
_cell.length_a   1.000
_cell.length_b   1.000
_cell.length_c   1.000
_cell.angle_alpha   90.00
_cell.angle_beta   90.00
_cell.angle_gamma   90.00
#
_symmetry.space_group_name_H-M   'P 1'
#
loop_
_entity.id
_entity.type
_entity.pdbx_description
1 polymer ?
#
loop_
_entity_poly.entity_id
_entity_poly.type
_entity_poly.pdbx_seq_one_letter_code
_entity_poly.pdbx_strand_id
1 'polypeptide(L)'
;MVKKSTREYVLNFFTKNPNHTFTLQEIEVAVRKEYEKDTGLLDLYVNREVRNLGTQGYIPDLGNIIKPKRGEYRFEKGSGPIKLKSPFPENVKLDIKKKDNYTCQWCGKVETSRDRLAVDHIIPEDSGGKGVLENGITLCTHCNNRKKNLGVSIFGKNMFERYLLLAKKDNDKKTIKFLEEVLKVFEKHQLK
;
A
#
# COMPACT_ATOMS: atom_id res chain seq x y z
N MET A 1 15.31 -18.24 -21.81
CA MET A 1 14.17 -17.35 -22.12
C MET A 1 13.72 -16.71 -20.82
N VAL A 2 13.57 -15.38 -20.79
CA VAL A 2 13.10 -14.66 -19.59
C VAL A 2 11.62 -14.98 -19.41
N LYS A 3 11.23 -15.54 -18.25
CA LYS A 3 9.83 -15.85 -17.95
C LYS A 3 9.07 -14.54 -17.73
N LYS A 4 8.05 -14.27 -18.54
CA LYS A 4 7.14 -13.13 -18.33
C LYS A 4 6.54 -13.19 -16.93
N SER A 5 6.56 -12.08 -16.22
CA SER A 5 5.86 -11.83 -14.98
C SER A 5 4.34 -11.74 -15.19
N THR A 6 3.55 -11.97 -14.14
CA THR A 6 2.09 -11.76 -14.18
C THR A 6 1.72 -10.36 -14.70
N ARG A 7 2.50 -9.34 -14.30
CA ARG A 7 2.32 -7.97 -14.75
C ARG A 7 2.44 -7.86 -16.28
N GLU A 8 3.45 -8.48 -16.88
CA GLU A 8 3.65 -8.43 -18.33
C GLU A 8 2.49 -9.08 -19.10
N TYR A 9 1.94 -10.19 -18.61
CA TYR A 9 0.75 -10.78 -19.26
C TYR A 9 -0.47 -9.86 -19.19
N VAL A 10 -0.73 -9.25 -18.04
CA VAL A 10 -1.87 -8.32 -17.88
C VAL A 10 -1.68 -7.07 -18.76
N LEU A 11 -0.46 -6.55 -18.84
CA LEU A 11 -0.15 -5.41 -19.71
C LEU A 11 -0.36 -5.77 -21.19
N ASN A 12 0.18 -6.90 -21.63
CA ASN A 12 0.01 -7.37 -23.01
C ASN A 12 -1.46 -7.53 -23.39
N PHE A 13 -2.30 -8.04 -22.47
CA PHE A 13 -3.74 -8.13 -22.69
C PHE A 13 -4.35 -6.76 -23.01
N PHE A 14 -4.07 -5.74 -22.19
CA PHE A 14 -4.62 -4.40 -22.39
C PHE A 14 -4.04 -3.68 -23.60
N THR A 15 -2.74 -3.86 -23.91
CA THR A 15 -2.11 -3.30 -25.11
C THR A 15 -2.72 -3.86 -26.39
N LYS A 16 -3.08 -5.16 -26.42
CA LYS A 16 -3.76 -5.80 -27.55
C LYS A 16 -5.24 -5.38 -27.69
N ASN A 17 -5.84 -4.86 -26.62
CA ASN A 17 -7.27 -4.52 -26.55
C ASN A 17 -7.49 -3.07 -26.07
N PRO A 18 -6.97 -2.06 -26.80
CA PRO A 18 -7.09 -0.66 -26.38
C PRO A 18 -8.54 -0.19 -26.43
N ASN A 19 -8.89 0.75 -25.55
CA ASN A 19 -10.19 1.43 -25.51
C ASN A 19 -11.41 0.54 -25.25
N HIS A 20 -11.23 -0.72 -24.86
CA HIS A 20 -12.31 -1.64 -24.51
C HIS A 20 -12.43 -1.81 -22.98
N THR A 21 -13.67 -1.94 -22.50
CA THR A 21 -13.96 -2.21 -21.09
C THR A 21 -14.11 -3.71 -20.88
N PHE A 22 -13.43 -4.23 -19.87
CA PHE A 22 -13.50 -5.63 -19.46
C PHE A 22 -13.81 -5.75 -17.98
N THR A 23 -14.61 -6.76 -17.64
CA THR A 23 -14.75 -7.25 -16.27
C THR A 23 -13.47 -7.96 -15.83
N LEU A 24 -13.29 -8.09 -14.52
CA LEU A 24 -12.17 -8.83 -13.96
C LEU A 24 -12.10 -10.30 -14.43
N GLN A 25 -13.26 -10.93 -14.61
CA GLN A 25 -13.36 -12.32 -15.05
C GLN A 25 -12.90 -12.49 -16.50
N GLU A 26 -13.29 -11.58 -17.40
CA GLU A 26 -12.86 -11.61 -18.81
C GLU A 26 -11.34 -11.47 -18.93
N ILE A 27 -10.75 -10.57 -18.14
CA ILE A 27 -9.30 -10.38 -18.08
C ILE A 27 -8.63 -11.65 -17.56
N GLU A 28 -9.13 -12.22 -16.45
CA GLU A 28 -8.56 -13.42 -15.85
C GLU A 28 -8.55 -14.61 -16.82
N VAL A 29 -9.66 -14.85 -17.52
CA VAL A 29 -9.77 -15.94 -18.51
C VAL A 29 -8.77 -15.74 -19.66
N ALA A 30 -8.69 -14.54 -20.23
CA ALA A 30 -7.80 -14.25 -21.35
C ALA A 30 -6.32 -14.35 -20.97
N VAL A 31 -5.95 -13.78 -19.81
CA VAL A 31 -4.59 -13.76 -19.30
C VAL A 31 -4.12 -15.17 -18.89
N ARG A 32 -4.98 -15.97 -18.24
CA ARG A 32 -4.67 -17.36 -17.90
C ARG A 32 -4.44 -18.22 -19.14
N LYS A 33 -5.24 -18.03 -20.20
CA LYS A 33 -5.06 -18.75 -21.47
C LYS A 33 -3.70 -18.45 -22.12
N GLU A 34 -3.26 -17.19 -22.09
CA GLU A 34 -1.93 -16.82 -22.60
C GLU A 34 -0.80 -17.40 -21.71
N TYR A 35 -0.98 -17.35 -20.39
CA TYR A 35 -0.03 -17.92 -19.43
C TYR A 35 0.12 -19.45 -19.52
N GLU A 36 -0.99 -20.17 -19.67
CA GLU A 36 -1.01 -21.61 -19.86
C GLU A 36 -0.30 -21.99 -21.16
N LYS A 37 -0.53 -21.25 -22.24
CA LYS A 37 0.17 -21.46 -23.51
C LYS A 37 1.69 -21.30 -23.36
N ASP A 38 2.14 -20.29 -22.62
CA ASP A 38 3.56 -19.97 -22.47
C ASP A 38 4.26 -20.86 -21.43
N THR A 39 3.54 -21.44 -20.45
CA THR A 39 4.14 -22.12 -19.29
C THR A 39 3.65 -23.53 -19.01
N GLY A 40 2.51 -23.94 -19.59
CA GLY A 40 1.80 -25.18 -19.27
C GLY A 40 1.13 -25.18 -17.88
N LEU A 41 1.14 -24.06 -17.16
CA LEU A 41 0.58 -23.94 -15.81
C LEU A 41 -0.74 -23.17 -15.85
N LEU A 42 -1.67 -23.55 -14.97
CA LEU A 42 -2.99 -22.93 -14.85
C LEU A 42 -3.08 -21.90 -13.72
N ASP A 43 -2.18 -21.96 -12.73
CA ASP A 43 -2.27 -21.13 -11.54
C ASP A 43 -1.59 -19.75 -11.75
N LEU A 44 -2.42 -18.73 -11.93
CA LEU A 44 -2.00 -17.34 -12.07
C LEU A 44 -3.01 -16.40 -11.39
N TYR A 45 -2.57 -15.70 -10.35
CA TYR A 45 -3.42 -14.73 -9.65
C TYR A 45 -3.39 -13.35 -10.33
N VAL A 46 -4.38 -13.07 -11.18
CA VAL A 46 -4.45 -11.86 -12.03
C VAL A 46 -4.98 -10.63 -11.28
N ASN A 47 -5.88 -10.82 -10.32
CA ASN A 47 -6.66 -9.75 -9.70
C ASN A 47 -5.82 -8.65 -9.03
N ARG A 48 -4.72 -9.04 -8.40
CA ARG A 48 -3.80 -8.10 -7.75
C ARG A 48 -3.16 -7.18 -8.77
N GLU A 49 -2.70 -7.72 -9.90
CA GLU A 49 -2.00 -6.94 -10.91
C GLU A 49 -2.95 -6.01 -11.67
N VAL A 50 -4.16 -6.47 -12.01
CA VAL A 50 -5.19 -5.59 -12.61
C VAL A 50 -5.53 -4.41 -11.69
N ARG A 51 -5.71 -4.66 -10.39
CA ARG A 51 -5.95 -3.60 -9.40
C ARG A 51 -4.75 -2.67 -9.26
N ASN A 52 -3.55 -3.23 -9.16
CA ASN A 52 -2.30 -2.49 -9.07
C ASN A 52 -2.12 -1.55 -10.26
N LEU A 53 -2.42 -2.00 -11.47
CA LEU A 53 -2.32 -1.17 -12.68
C LEU A 53 -3.43 -0.10 -12.72
N GLY A 54 -4.65 -0.44 -12.30
CA GLY A 54 -5.76 0.51 -12.14
C GLY A 54 -5.59 1.55 -11.02
N THR A 55 -4.67 1.34 -10.06
CA THR A 55 -4.27 2.37 -9.09
C THR A 55 -3.02 3.12 -9.52
N GLN A 56 -2.20 2.53 -10.42
CA GLN A 56 -0.94 3.13 -10.87
C GLN A 56 -1.12 4.23 -11.90
N GLY A 57 -2.27 4.28 -12.59
CA GLY A 57 -2.81 5.48 -13.21
C GLY A 57 -1.98 6.26 -14.22
N TYR A 58 -0.68 5.98 -14.45
CA TYR A 58 0.22 6.77 -15.30
C TYR A 58 1.53 6.01 -15.60
N ILE A 59 1.57 5.33 -16.75
CA ILE A 59 2.83 4.92 -17.42
C ILE A 59 2.73 5.45 -18.86
N PRO A 60 3.64 6.31 -19.35
CA PRO A 60 3.62 6.87 -20.71
C PRO A 60 3.55 5.79 -21.80
N ASP A 61 4.12 4.61 -21.55
CA ASP A 61 4.10 3.49 -22.49
C ASP A 61 2.89 2.54 -22.29
N LEU A 62 2.18 2.64 -21.16
CA LEU A 62 1.13 1.70 -20.74
C LEU A 62 -0.14 2.38 -20.16
N GLY A 63 -0.40 3.63 -20.55
CA GLY A 63 -1.67 4.31 -20.36
C GLY A 63 -2.24 4.38 -18.93
N ASN A 64 -3.49 4.82 -18.86
CA ASN A 64 -4.26 4.88 -17.62
C ASN A 64 -5.30 3.76 -17.68
N ILE A 65 -5.22 2.78 -16.78
CA ILE A 65 -6.33 1.85 -16.59
C ILE A 65 -7.42 2.57 -15.81
N ILE A 66 -8.52 2.86 -16.49
CA ILE A 66 -9.70 3.52 -15.94
C ILE A 66 -10.62 2.45 -15.35
N LYS A 67 -11.21 2.74 -14.19
CA LYS A 67 -12.28 1.92 -13.59
C LYS A 67 -13.64 2.58 -13.87
N PRO A 68 -14.32 2.27 -15.00
CA PRO A 68 -15.57 2.94 -15.36
C PRO A 68 -16.69 2.63 -14.37
N LYS A 69 -16.95 1.35 -14.09
CA LYS A 69 -17.83 0.88 -13.00
C LYS A 69 -17.07 -0.05 -12.06
N ARG A 70 -17.63 -0.31 -10.89
CA ARG A 70 -17.02 -1.19 -9.88
C ARG A 70 -16.76 -2.58 -10.46
N GLY A 71 -15.49 -2.96 -10.59
CA GLY A 71 -15.08 -4.27 -11.11
C GLY A 71 -14.80 -4.31 -12.62
N GLU A 72 -14.98 -3.18 -13.30
CA GLU A 72 -14.65 -3.00 -14.72
C GLU A 72 -13.34 -2.24 -14.89
N TYR A 73 -12.62 -2.53 -15.97
CA TYR A 73 -11.33 -1.96 -16.30
C TYR A 73 -11.23 -1.67 -17.80
N ARG A 74 -10.77 -0.48 -18.15
CA ARG A 74 -10.52 -0.06 -19.54
C ARG A 74 -9.14 0.54 -19.64
N PHE A 75 -8.40 0.18 -20.69
CA PHE A 75 -7.10 0.78 -20.98
C PHE A 75 -7.25 1.87 -22.04
N GLU A 76 -6.76 3.07 -21.74
CA GLU A 76 -6.60 4.15 -22.71
C GLU A 76 -5.13 4.55 -22.78
N LYS A 77 -4.62 4.82 -24.00
CA LYS A 77 -3.27 5.36 -24.17
C LYS A 77 -3.19 6.75 -23.54
N GLY A 78 -2.44 6.87 -22.46
CA GLY A 78 -2.27 8.10 -21.67
C GLY A 78 -1.08 8.93 -22.11
N SER A 79 -1.04 10.19 -21.66
CA SER A 79 0.04 11.16 -21.91
C SER A 79 0.64 11.76 -20.63
N GLY A 80 0.35 11.19 -19.46
CA GLY A 80 0.80 11.73 -18.17
C GLY A 80 2.18 11.22 -17.72
N PRO A 81 2.82 11.90 -16.76
CA PRO A 81 4.16 11.59 -16.28
C PRO A 81 4.22 10.21 -15.59
N ILE A 82 5.32 9.45 -15.77
CA ILE A 82 5.53 8.17 -15.07
C ILE A 82 5.52 8.43 -13.56
N LYS A 83 4.51 7.92 -12.84
CA LYS A 83 4.65 7.73 -11.38
C LYS A 83 5.33 6.40 -11.14
N LEU A 84 6.65 6.42 -11.03
CA LEU A 84 7.44 5.26 -10.64
C LEU A 84 7.00 4.84 -9.24
N LYS A 85 6.64 3.56 -9.09
CA LYS A 85 6.50 2.98 -7.77
C LYS A 85 7.81 3.13 -7.01
N SER A 86 7.72 3.38 -5.71
CA SER A 86 8.85 3.43 -4.80
C SER A 86 8.73 2.33 -3.75
N PRO A 87 8.73 1.04 -4.16
CA PRO A 87 8.69 -0.05 -3.22
C PRO A 87 10.01 -0.09 -2.43
N PHE A 88 9.95 -0.51 -1.17
CA PHE A 88 11.16 -0.80 -0.42
C PHE A 88 11.90 -1.99 -1.05
N PRO A 89 13.19 -1.86 -1.39
CA PRO A 89 14.05 -3.01 -1.66
C PRO A 89 14.06 -3.99 -0.49
N GLU A 90 14.30 -5.27 -0.74
CA GLU A 90 14.18 -6.30 0.31
C GLU A 90 15.21 -6.12 1.44
N ASN A 91 16.43 -5.70 1.10
CA ASN A 91 17.44 -5.31 2.09
C ASN A 91 16.98 -4.13 2.94
N VAL A 92 16.38 -3.11 2.34
CA VAL A 92 15.84 -1.94 3.06
C VAL A 92 14.70 -2.36 3.99
N LYS A 93 13.81 -3.27 3.58
CA LYS A 93 12.76 -3.80 4.48
C LYS A 93 13.36 -4.50 5.70
N LEU A 94 14.42 -5.28 5.50
CA LEU A 94 15.10 -5.96 6.60
C LEU A 94 15.75 -4.95 7.54
N ASP A 95 16.40 -3.92 7.01
CA ASP A 95 17.03 -2.88 7.82
C ASP A 95 16.00 -2.04 8.60
N ILE A 96 14.83 -1.74 8.00
CA ILE A 96 13.71 -1.11 8.70
C ILE A 96 13.22 -2.00 9.85
N LYS A 97 13.03 -3.30 9.62
CA LYS A 97 12.61 -4.22 10.69
C LYS A 97 13.64 -4.33 11.80
N LYS A 98 14.95 -4.35 11.47
CA LYS A 98 16.03 -4.35 12.47
C LYS A 98 16.05 -3.06 13.29
N LYS A 99 15.98 -1.90 12.63
CA LYS A 99 15.85 -0.58 13.27
C LYS A 99 14.71 -0.55 14.28
N ASP A 100 13.60 -1.18 13.91
CA ASP A 100 12.37 -1.25 14.69
C ASP A 100 12.33 -2.45 15.67
N ASN A 101 13.47 -3.13 15.88
CA ASN A 101 13.60 -4.30 16.76
C ASN A 101 12.54 -5.39 16.50
N TYR A 102 12.18 -5.61 15.23
CA TYR A 102 11.12 -6.52 14.80
C TYR A 102 9.82 -6.34 15.59
N THR A 103 9.52 -5.09 15.95
CA THR A 103 8.37 -4.73 16.76
C THR A 103 7.49 -3.76 15.99
N CYS A 104 6.17 -3.94 16.06
CA CYS A 104 5.22 -2.98 15.54
C CYS A 104 5.43 -1.65 16.27
N GLN A 105 5.87 -0.62 15.54
CA GLN A 105 6.17 0.70 16.09
C GLN A 105 4.95 1.45 16.61
N TRP A 106 3.76 0.86 16.47
CA TRP A 106 2.52 1.44 16.96
C TRP A 106 1.95 0.75 18.20
N CYS A 107 1.90 -0.59 18.21
CA CYS A 107 1.28 -1.33 19.31
C CYS A 107 2.25 -2.18 20.13
N GLY A 108 3.55 -2.18 19.80
CA GLY A 108 4.55 -2.97 20.51
C GLY A 108 4.49 -4.48 20.23
N LYS A 109 3.63 -4.95 19.32
CA LYS A 109 3.56 -6.37 18.96
C LYS A 109 4.85 -6.81 18.27
N VAL A 110 5.53 -7.79 18.84
CA VAL A 110 6.74 -8.41 18.28
C VAL A 110 6.37 -9.35 17.14
N GLU A 111 7.21 -9.39 16.10
CA GLU A 111 7.09 -10.33 14.98
C GLU A 111 7.18 -11.78 15.48
N THR A 112 6.30 -12.65 14.99
CA THR A 112 6.37 -14.10 15.25
C THR A 112 6.30 -14.87 13.94
N SER A 113 6.53 -16.19 14.00
CA SER A 113 6.36 -17.06 12.82
C SER A 113 4.94 -17.03 12.24
N ARG A 114 3.92 -16.80 13.09
CA ARG A 114 2.51 -16.72 12.69
C ARG A 114 2.06 -15.30 12.36
N ASP A 115 2.68 -14.30 12.98
CA ASP A 115 2.34 -12.89 12.82
C ASP A 115 3.52 -12.11 12.27
N ARG A 116 3.64 -12.07 10.94
CA ARG A 116 4.66 -11.26 10.26
C ARG A 116 4.27 -9.79 10.28
N LEU A 117 5.24 -8.92 10.53
CA LEU A 117 5.09 -7.47 10.45
C LEU A 117 5.29 -7.02 8.99
N ALA A 118 4.55 -5.99 8.60
CA ALA A 118 4.69 -5.30 7.33
C ALA A 118 5.60 -4.09 7.49
N VAL A 119 6.30 -3.74 6.41
CA VAL A 119 6.98 -2.45 6.27
C VAL A 119 6.08 -1.55 5.43
N ASP A 120 5.80 -0.36 5.92
CA ASP A 120 4.95 0.63 5.27
C ASP A 120 5.65 1.99 5.19
N HIS A 121 5.18 2.86 4.30
CA HIS A 121 5.74 4.20 4.17
C HIS A 121 5.16 5.16 5.21
N ILE A 122 5.99 5.97 5.85
CA ILE A 122 5.55 7.04 6.75
C ILE A 122 4.82 8.11 5.93
N ILE A 123 5.50 8.66 4.92
CA ILE A 123 4.90 9.47 3.86
C ILE A 123 4.38 8.51 2.79
N PRO A 124 3.06 8.47 2.50
CA PRO A 124 2.49 7.54 1.53
C PRO A 124 3.15 7.64 0.16
N GLU A 125 3.31 6.51 -0.53
CA GLU A 125 3.84 6.42 -1.90
C GLU A 125 3.05 7.32 -2.87
N ASP A 126 1.72 7.33 -2.76
CA ASP A 126 0.83 8.15 -3.59
C ASP A 126 1.04 9.66 -3.38
N SER A 127 1.58 10.05 -2.22
CA SER A 127 1.96 11.42 -1.86
C SER A 127 3.45 11.72 -2.16
N GLY A 128 4.14 10.85 -2.89
CA GLY A 128 5.55 11.03 -3.28
C GLY A 128 6.57 10.44 -2.28
N GLY A 129 6.11 9.64 -1.31
CA GLY A 129 6.99 8.96 -0.37
C GLY A 129 7.91 7.95 -1.04
N LYS A 130 9.20 7.98 -0.68
CA LYS A 130 10.23 7.08 -1.24
C LYS A 130 10.36 5.80 -0.42
N GLY A 131 10.67 4.68 -1.06
CA GLY A 131 10.98 3.39 -0.43
C GLY A 131 12.39 3.33 0.18
N VAL A 132 12.71 4.25 1.09
CA VAL A 132 14.02 4.39 1.74
C VAL A 132 13.92 4.15 3.25
N LEU A 133 15.03 3.80 3.90
CA LEU A 133 15.08 3.42 5.32
C LEU A 133 14.42 4.46 6.25
N GLU A 134 14.59 5.75 5.96
CA GLU A 134 14.12 6.88 6.74
C GLU A 134 12.60 7.04 6.65
N ASN A 135 12.01 6.68 5.50
CA ASN A 135 10.57 6.74 5.26
C ASN A 135 9.86 5.41 5.58
N GLY A 136 10.57 4.45 6.15
CA GLY A 136 10.07 3.12 6.48
C GLY A 136 9.68 2.96 7.95
N ILE A 137 8.53 2.33 8.18
CA ILE A 137 8.04 1.94 9.51
C ILE A 137 7.50 0.50 9.53
N THR A 138 7.77 -0.22 10.61
CA THR A 138 7.28 -1.59 10.83
C THR A 138 5.95 -1.60 11.57
N LEU A 139 4.91 -2.22 10.98
CA LEU A 139 3.56 -2.29 11.53
C LEU A 139 3.01 -3.72 11.49
N CYS A 140 2.23 -4.12 12.51
CA CYS A 140 1.44 -5.34 12.42
C CYS A 140 0.27 -5.18 11.45
N THR A 141 -0.29 -6.27 10.94
CA THR A 141 -1.40 -6.24 9.95
C THR A 141 -2.57 -5.36 10.38
N HIS A 142 -2.98 -5.45 11.64
CA HIS A 142 -4.09 -4.66 12.18
C HIS A 142 -3.78 -3.14 12.19
N CYS A 143 -2.57 -2.78 12.63
CA CYS A 143 -2.08 -1.40 12.64
C CYS A 143 -1.90 -0.84 11.22
N ASN A 144 -1.31 -1.62 10.31
CA ASN A 144 -1.15 -1.22 8.91
C ASN A 144 -2.52 -0.96 8.24
N ASN A 145 -3.50 -1.83 8.48
CA ASN A 145 -4.85 -1.64 7.93
C ASN A 145 -5.55 -0.38 8.48
N ARG A 146 -5.38 -0.07 9.77
CA ARG A 146 -5.91 1.18 10.35
C ARG A 146 -5.25 2.42 9.74
N LYS A 147 -3.93 2.39 9.51
CA LYS A 147 -3.19 3.49 8.85
C LYS A 147 -3.68 3.74 7.43
N LYS A 148 -3.95 2.68 6.65
CA LYS A 148 -4.46 2.84 5.27
C LYS A 148 -5.81 3.56 5.20
N ASN A 149 -6.62 3.47 6.25
CA ASN A 149 -7.95 4.07 6.30
C ASN A 149 -7.96 5.49 6.89
N LEU A 150 -6.88 5.92 7.54
CA LEU A 150 -6.80 7.19 8.28
C LEU A 150 -5.55 7.94 7.81
N GLY A 151 -5.72 9.14 7.24
CA GLY A 151 -4.58 9.99 6.85
C GLY A 151 -3.66 10.30 8.03
N VAL A 152 -2.39 10.66 7.77
CA VAL A 152 -1.33 10.76 8.79
C VAL A 152 -1.72 11.64 9.99
N SER A 153 -2.40 12.76 9.76
CA SER A 153 -2.88 13.65 10.81
C SER A 153 -3.94 12.98 11.70
N ILE A 154 -4.98 12.41 11.07
CA ILE A 154 -6.11 11.76 11.77
C ILE A 154 -5.60 10.55 12.55
N PHE A 155 -4.70 9.83 11.92
CA PHE A 155 -4.02 8.70 12.50
C PHE A 155 -3.19 9.10 13.73
N GLY A 156 -2.39 10.16 13.62
CA GLY A 156 -1.58 10.69 14.72
C GLY A 156 -2.44 11.16 15.89
N LYS A 157 -3.50 11.92 15.60
CA LYS A 157 -4.45 12.38 16.63
C LYS A 157 -5.10 11.21 17.37
N ASN A 158 -5.67 10.24 16.64
CA ASN A 158 -6.31 9.06 17.23
C ASN A 158 -5.34 8.24 18.10
N MET A 159 -4.05 8.23 17.76
CA MET A 159 -3.02 7.56 18.55
C MET A 159 -2.78 8.26 19.89
N PHE A 160 -2.60 9.59 19.88
CA PHE A 160 -2.42 10.36 21.11
C PHE A 160 -3.66 10.31 22.03
N GLU A 161 -4.87 10.32 21.47
CA GLU A 161 -6.11 10.12 22.24
C GLU A 161 -6.12 8.75 22.95
N ARG A 162 -5.67 7.69 22.27
CA ARG A 162 -5.60 6.35 22.88
C ARG A 162 -4.55 6.26 23.98
N TYR A 163 -3.38 6.88 23.79
CA TYR A 163 -2.35 6.93 24.83
C TYR A 163 -2.80 7.75 26.03
N LEU A 164 -3.59 8.79 25.83
CA LEU A 164 -4.16 9.59 26.92
C LEU A 164 -5.10 8.75 27.79
N LEU A 165 -5.94 7.90 27.17
CA LEU A 165 -6.81 6.97 27.90
C LEU A 165 -6.02 5.98 28.76
N LEU A 166 -4.90 5.44 28.24
CA LEU A 166 -4.04 4.53 29.00
C LEU A 166 -3.31 5.24 30.14
N ALA A 167 -2.75 6.43 29.88
CA ALA A 167 -2.10 7.24 30.91
C ALA A 167 -3.08 7.63 32.04
N LYS A 168 -4.34 7.93 31.71
CA LYS A 168 -5.42 8.16 32.69
C LYS A 168 -5.73 6.91 33.51
N LYS A 169 -5.75 5.73 32.89
CA LYS A 169 -5.95 4.45 33.58
C LYS A 169 -4.83 4.17 34.58
N ASP A 170 -3.59 4.48 34.22
CA ASP A 170 -2.40 4.20 35.02
C ASP A 170 -2.03 5.37 35.97
N ASN A 171 -2.83 6.44 36.00
CA ASN A 171 -2.58 7.66 36.78
C ASN A 171 -1.21 8.32 36.52
N ASP A 172 -0.66 8.18 35.31
CA ASP A 172 0.58 8.83 34.90
C ASP A 172 0.35 10.31 34.60
N LYS A 173 0.37 11.14 35.66
CA LYS A 173 0.10 12.58 35.59
C LYS A 173 1.00 13.33 34.61
N LYS A 174 2.27 12.89 34.45
CA LYS A 174 3.23 13.55 33.55
C LYS A 174 2.83 13.29 32.10
N THR A 175 2.55 12.04 31.77
CA THR A 175 2.15 11.64 30.42
C THR A 175 0.78 12.20 30.05
N ILE A 176 -0.18 12.23 30.98
CA ILE A 176 -1.49 12.88 30.78
C ILE A 176 -1.30 14.34 30.35
N LYS A 177 -0.53 15.12 31.11
CA LYS A 177 -0.31 16.54 30.83
C LYS A 177 0.33 16.74 29.45
N PHE A 178 1.38 15.98 29.15
CA PHE A 178 2.05 16.04 27.85
C PHE A 178 1.10 15.75 26.69
N LEU A 179 0.29 14.68 26.79
CA LEU A 179 -0.61 14.28 25.71
C LEU A 179 -1.75 15.26 25.50
N GLU A 180 -2.28 15.88 26.57
CA GLU A 180 -3.28 16.94 26.46
C GLU A 180 -2.72 18.20 25.76
N GLU A 181 -1.45 18.55 26.01
CA GLU A 181 -0.77 19.64 25.31
C GLU A 181 -0.59 19.33 23.82
N VAL A 182 -0.17 18.11 23.46
CA VAL A 182 -0.04 17.68 22.07
C VAL A 182 -1.39 17.74 21.34
N LEU A 183 -2.47 17.24 21.94
CA LEU A 183 -3.80 17.23 21.33
C LEU A 183 -4.34 18.66 21.11
N LYS A 184 -4.05 19.60 22.01
CA LYS A 184 -4.38 21.03 21.81
C LYS A 184 -3.67 21.64 20.60
N VAL A 185 -2.45 21.19 20.29
CA VAL A 185 -1.73 21.66 19.08
C VAL A 185 -2.43 21.19 17.81
N PHE A 186 -2.95 19.94 17.77
CA PHE A 186 -3.74 19.46 16.64
C PHE A 186 -4.98 20.34 16.42
N GLU A 187 -5.72 20.65 17.49
CA GLU A 187 -6.90 21.52 17.44
C GLU A 187 -6.55 22.93 16.95
N LYS A 188 -5.51 23.54 17.52
CA LYS A 188 -5.03 24.88 17.15
C LYS A 188 -4.71 25.01 15.65
N HIS A 189 -4.13 23.96 15.06
CA HIS A 189 -3.76 23.95 13.65
C HIS A 189 -4.82 23.33 12.73
N GLN A 190 -6.01 23.03 13.26
CA GLN A 190 -7.12 22.41 12.53
C GLN A 190 -6.72 21.09 11.85
N LEU A 191 -5.74 20.38 12.44
CA LEU A 191 -5.32 19.07 12.00
C LEU A 191 -6.32 18.05 12.57
N LYS A 192 -7.06 17.41 11.65
CA LYS A 192 -7.94 16.29 11.99
C LYS A 192 -7.13 15.10 12.42
#